data_AF-A0A7X6VC95-F1
#
_entry.id   AF-A0A7X6VC95-F1
#
_cell.length_a   1.000
_cell.length_b   1.000
_cell.length_c   1.000
_cell.angle_alpha   90.00
_cell.angle_beta   90.00
_cell.angle_gamma   90.00
#
_symmetry.space_group_name_H-M   'P 1'
#
loop_
_entity.id
_entity.type
_entity.pdbx_description
1 polymer ?
#
loop_
_entity_poly.entity_id
_entity_poly.type
_entity_poly.pdbx_seq_one_letter_code
_entity_poly.pdbx_strand_id
1 'polypeptide(L)' 'MKKTLIGCSLAIVGVLGYLAVMIFVGNNLVSGWGTPPGRFLTTVAKTEMVIPFIVSLCILAVGLLIIVVEFFRQED' A
#
# COMPACT_ATOMS: atom_id res chain seq x y z
N MET A 1 -11.21 18.37 -10.40
CA MET A 1 -12.24 17.67 -9.57
C MET A 1 -12.45 16.18 -9.91
N LYS A 2 -12.87 15.79 -11.13
CA LYS A 2 -13.06 14.34 -11.48
C LYS A 2 -11.80 13.50 -11.25
N LYS A 3 -10.62 14.03 -11.61
CA LYS A 3 -9.31 13.37 -11.39
C LYS A 3 -8.97 13.26 -9.91
N THR A 4 -9.25 14.30 -9.11
CA THR A 4 -9.07 14.29 -7.65
C THR A 4 -9.86 13.15 -7.01
N LEU A 5 -11.13 12.97 -7.39
CA LEU A 5 -11.96 11.87 -6.87
C LEU A 5 -11.39 10.49 -7.23
N ILE A 6 -10.91 10.30 -8.46
CA ILE A 6 -10.24 9.04 -8.86
C ILE A 6 -8.99 8.80 -8.01
N GLY A 7 -8.18 9.83 -7.80
CA GLY A 7 -7.00 9.75 -6.95
C GLY A 7 -7.34 9.35 -5.50
N CYS A 8 -8.37 9.96 -4.91
CA CYS A 8 -8.85 9.61 -3.57
C CYS A 8 -9.36 8.17 -3.50
N SER A 9 -10.17 7.74 -4.47
CA SER A 9 -10.66 6.35 -4.53
C SER A 9 -9.53 5.34 -4.62
N LEU A 10 -8.54 5.58 -5.47
CA LEU A 10 -7.37 4.72 -5.59
C LEU A 10 -6.54 4.72 -4.29
N ALA A 11 -6.32 5.89 -3.68
CA ALA A 11 -5.59 5.96 -2.41
C ALA A 11 -6.29 5.16 -1.31
N ILE A 12 -7.62 5.26 -1.19
CA ILE A 12 -8.39 4.48 -0.20
C ILE A 12 -8.24 2.97 -0.46
N VAL A 13 -8.41 2.52 -1.71
CA VAL A 13 -8.26 1.09 -2.06
C VAL A 13 -6.85 0.61 -1.75
N GLY A 14 -5.83 1.39 -2.09
CA GLY A 14 -4.43 1.06 -1.82
C GLY A 14 -4.13 0.97 -0.32
N VAL A 15 -4.60 1.92 0.49
CA VAL A 15 -4.44 1.90 1.96
C VAL A 15 -5.14 0.68 2.56
N LEU A 16 -6.39 0.40 2.16
CA LEU A 16 -7.14 -0.73 2.71
C LEU A 16 -6.50 -2.07 2.35
N GLY A 17 -6.02 -2.24 1.11
CA GLY A 17 -5.27 -3.42 0.70
C GLY A 17 -3.96 -3.58 1.48
N TYR A 18 -3.21 -2.50 1.64
CA TYR A 18 -1.95 -2.51 2.40
C TYR A 18 -2.20 -2.84 3.88
N LEU A 19 -3.23 -2.27 4.49
CA LEU A 19 -3.61 -2.54 5.87
C LEU A 19 -4.03 -4.00 6.07
N ALA A 20 -4.79 -4.57 5.12
CA ALA A 20 -5.17 -5.98 5.16
C ALA A 20 -3.94 -6.90 5.15
N VAL A 21 -2.95 -6.60 4.31
CA VAL A 21 -1.67 -7.32 4.31
C VAL A 21 -0.95 -7.17 5.65
N MET A 22 -0.89 -5.96 6.20
CA MET A 22 -0.22 -5.74 7.49
C MET A 22 -0.88 -6.53 8.64
N ILE A 23 -2.21 -6.53 8.70
CA ILE A 23 -2.97 -7.30 9.69
C ILE A 23 -2.72 -8.80 9.50
N PHE A 24 -2.81 -9.30 8.27
CA PHE A 24 -2.58 -10.72 7.98
C PHE A 24 -1.17 -11.15 8.38
N VAL A 25 -0.15 -10.40 7.93
CA VAL A 25 1.27 -10.68 8.20
C VAL A 25 1.57 -10.59 9.70
N GLY A 26 1.02 -9.59 10.39
CA GLY A 26 1.19 -9.43 11.84
C GLY A 26 0.62 -10.59 12.65
N ASN A 27 -0.43 -11.25 12.15
CA ASN A 27 -1.05 -12.41 12.79
C ASN A 27 -0.46 -13.76 12.35
N ASN A 28 0.42 -13.79 11.34
CA ASN A 28 0.99 -15.01 10.77
C ASN A 28 2.53 -14.97 10.74
N LEU A 29 3.15 -14.45 11.81
CA LEU A 29 4.60 -14.30 11.90
C LEU A 29 5.33 -15.63 11.71
N VAL A 30 6.25 -15.65 10.76
CA VAL A 30 7.09 -16.83 10.50
C VAL A 30 8.37 -16.80 11.31
N SER A 31 8.92 -17.98 11.59
CA SER A 31 10.28 -18.11 12.08
C SER A 31 11.28 -17.73 10.97
N GLY A 32 12.34 -17.01 11.36
CA GLY A 32 13.33 -16.48 10.45
C GLY A 32 14.05 -15.28 11.07
N TRP A 33 13.61 -14.08 10.71
CA TRP A 33 14.21 -12.84 11.19
C TRP A 33 13.57 -12.39 12.52
N GLY A 34 14.38 -12.16 13.56
CA GLY A 34 13.88 -11.87 14.92
C GLY A 34 13.36 -10.45 15.15
N THR A 35 13.94 -9.45 14.48
CA THR A 35 13.66 -8.01 14.67
C THR A 35 12.96 -7.36 13.46
N PRO A 36 12.16 -6.29 13.66
CA PRO A 36 11.67 -5.44 12.57
C PRO A 36 12.80 -4.64 11.88
N PRO A 37 12.62 -4.19 10.61
CA PRO A 37 11.52 -4.51 9.69
C PRO A 37 11.70 -5.88 9.00
N GLY A 38 12.87 -6.52 9.14
CA GLY A 38 13.20 -7.77 8.45
C GLY A 38 12.23 -8.92 8.77
N ARG A 39 11.73 -9.00 10.01
CA ARG A 39 10.69 -9.97 10.41
C ARG A 39 9.40 -9.83 9.59
N PHE A 40 8.96 -8.59 9.34
CA PHE A 40 7.76 -8.31 8.56
C PHE A 40 7.96 -8.73 7.09
N LEU A 41 9.03 -8.26 6.45
CA LEU A 41 9.31 -8.55 5.04
C LEU A 41 9.55 -10.05 4.80
N THR A 42 10.22 -10.74 5.73
CA THR A 42 10.38 -12.19 5.67
C THR A 42 9.03 -12.90 5.76
N THR A 43 8.11 -12.41 6.60
CA THR A 43 6.77 -12.98 6.74
C THR A 43 5.92 -12.71 5.48
N VAL A 44 5.99 -11.51 4.90
CA VAL A 44 5.36 -11.20 3.60
C VAL A 44 5.84 -12.18 2.52
N ALA A 45 7.14 -12.43 2.45
CA ALA A 45 7.74 -13.33 1.47
C ALA A 45 7.32 -14.79 1.67
N LYS A 46 7.29 -15.28 2.91
CA LYS A 46 6.93 -16.68 3.21
C LYS A 46 5.44 -17.00 3.18
N THR A 47 4.58 -15.98 3.20
CA THR A 47 3.11 -16.15 3.18
C THR A 47 2.49 -15.84 1.82
N GLU A 48 3.30 -15.72 0.77
CA GLU A 48 2.88 -15.38 -0.60
C GLU A 48 2.16 -14.02 -0.71
N MET A 49 2.28 -13.18 0.32
CA MET A 49 1.66 -11.84 0.36
C MET A 49 2.46 -10.77 -0.40
N VAL A 50 3.55 -11.13 -1.07
CA VAL A 50 4.39 -10.20 -1.84
C VAL A 50 3.57 -9.47 -2.92
N ILE A 51 2.76 -10.21 -3.68
CA ILE A 51 1.94 -9.61 -4.75
C ILE A 51 0.88 -8.67 -4.15
N PRO A 52 0.03 -9.09 -3.19
CA PRO A 52 -0.90 -8.19 -2.51
C PRO A 52 -0.23 -6.95 -1.91
N PHE A 53 0.95 -7.10 -1.32
CA PHE A 53 1.73 -6.01 -0.74
C PHE A 53 2.13 -4.97 -1.79
N ILE A 54 2.78 -5.43 -2.87
CA ILE A 54 3.27 -4.54 -3.94
C ILE A 54 2.11 -3.88 -4.67
N VAL A 55 1.07 -4.63 -5.04
CA VAL A 55 -0.09 -4.10 -5.75
C VAL A 55 -0.79 -3.02 -4.93
N SER A 56 -1.00 -3.26 -3.64
CA SER A 56 -1.62 -2.26 -2.75
C SER A 56 -0.78 -0.99 -2.64
N LEU A 57 0.54 -1.14 -2.53
CA LEU A 57 1.48 -0.01 -2.49
C LEU A 57 1.48 0.78 -3.81
N CYS A 58 1.45 0.09 -4.95
CA CYS A 58 1.37 0.73 -6.27
C CYS A 58 0.06 1.49 -6.47
N ILE A 59 -1.08 0.90 -6.10
CA ILE A 59 -2.39 1.55 -6.17
C ILE A 59 -2.41 2.80 -5.29
N LEU A 60 -1.88 2.69 -4.06
CA LEU A 60 -1.75 3.83 -3.14
C LEU A 60 -0.89 4.93 -3.75
N ALA A 61 0.31 4.58 -4.25
CA ALA A 61 1.24 5.53 -4.85
C ALA A 61 0.61 6.25 -6.06
N VAL A 62 -0.08 5.53 -6.95
CA VAL A 62 -0.78 6.13 -8.09
C VAL A 62 -1.90 7.06 -7.63
N GLY A 63 -2.72 6.64 -6.64
CA GLY A 63 -3.77 7.49 -6.07
C GLY A 63 -3.24 8.80 -5.51
N LEU A 64 -2.16 8.71 -4.71
CA LEU A 64 -1.49 9.89 -4.15
C LEU A 64 -0.86 10.77 -5.23
N LEU A 65 -0.19 10.18 -6.23
CA LEU A 65 0.39 10.93 -7.36
C LEU A 65 -0.68 11.73 -8.11
N ILE A 66 -1.86 11.15 -8.38
CA ILE A 66 -2.96 11.86 -9.04
C ILE A 66 -3.43 13.04 -8.20
N ILE A 67 -3.57 12.87 -6.88
CA ILE A 67 -3.97 13.94 -5.96
C ILE A 67 -2.93 15.06 -5.97
N VAL A 68 -1.64 14.71 -5.83
CA VAL A 68 -0.53 15.67 -5.80
C VAL A 68 -0.44 16.45 -7.11
N VAL A 69 -0.49 15.76 -8.26
CA VAL A 69 -0.44 16.41 -9.57
C VAL A 69 -1.63 17.35 -9.76
N GLU A 70 -2.84 16.93 -9.40
CA GLU A 70 -4.03 17.77 -9.53
C GLU A 70 -4.06 18.93 -8.51
N PHE A 71 -3.41 18.76 -7.35
CA PHE A 71 -3.23 19.83 -6.36
C PHE A 71 -2.32 20.94 -6.89
N PHE A 72 -1.19 20.58 -7.52
CA PHE A 72 -0.28 21.56 -8.13
C PHE A 72 -0.78 22.13 -9.46
N ARG A 73 -1.81 21.53 -10.08
CA ARG A 73 -2.45 22.01 -11.31
C ARG A 73 -3.50 23.09 -11.04
N GLN A 74 -3.54 23.67 -9.85
CA GLN A 74 -4.42 24.80 -9.54
C GLN A 74 -3.79 26.11 -10.03
N GLU A 75 -4.50 26.75 -10.97
CA GLU A 75 -4.22 28.03 -11.66
C GLU A 75 -3.18 28.00 -12.79
N ASP A 76 -3.54 27.34 -13.90
CA ASP A 76 -3.44 27.97 -15.24
C ASP A 76 -4.88 28.27 -15.72
#